data_AF-A0A6G3WJL3-F1
#
_entry.id   AF-A0A6G3WJL3-F1
#
_cell.length_a   1.000
_cell.length_b   1.000
_cell.length_c   1.000
_cell.angle_alpha   90.00
_cell.angle_beta   90.00
_cell.angle_gamma   90.00
#
_symmetry.space_group_name_H-M   'P 1'
#
loop_
_entity.id
_entity.type
_entity.pdbx_description
1 polymer ?
#
loop_
_entity_poly.entity_id
_entity_poly.type
_entity_poly.pdbx_seq_one_letter_code
_entity_poly.pdbx_strand_id
1 'polypeptide(L)'
;GVLGIAPEARILPVRVILESKDPARAKARKSRGTALADGIRWAADNGADVINLSLGDDSKSAHPDPGEDAAIQYALSKGVPVVASAGNGGEKGDRISYPAAYPGVIAVAAVDEYGTHASFSTRRWYATV
;
A
#
# COMPACT_ATOMS: atom_id res chain seq x y z
N GLY A 1 -8.82 21.50 -14.51
CA GLY A 1 -8.44 20.08 -14.47
C GLY A 1 -7.25 19.91 -13.54
N VAL A 2 -6.70 18.70 -13.42
CA VAL A 2 -5.48 18.42 -12.65
C VAL A 2 -4.50 17.70 -13.58
N LEU A 3 -3.21 18.05 -13.50
CA LEU A 3 -2.12 17.37 -14.20
C LEU A 3 -1.39 16.46 -13.21
N GLY A 4 -1.20 15.18 -13.56
CA GLY A 4 -0.47 14.25 -12.72
C GLY A 4 1.05 14.49 -12.73
N ILE A 5 1.77 13.90 -11.77
CA ILE A 5 3.24 14.01 -11.66
C ILE A 5 3.94 13.35 -12.86
N ALA A 6 3.41 12.25 -13.39
CA ALA A 6 3.93 11.55 -14.56
C ALA A 6 2.85 11.48 -15.65
N PRO A 7 2.61 12.58 -16.40
CA PRO A 7 1.47 12.68 -17.31
C PRO A 7 1.56 11.76 -18.55
N GLU A 8 2.76 11.30 -18.90
CA GLU A 8 2.97 10.37 -20.02
C GLU A 8 2.92 8.89 -19.59
N ALA A 9 2.83 8.62 -18.29
CA ALA A 9 2.75 7.26 -17.78
C ALA A 9 1.43 6.59 -18.16
N ARG A 10 1.46 5.28 -18.35
CA ARG A 10 0.26 4.46 -18.53
C ARG A 10 -0.20 3.90 -17.19
N ILE A 11 -1.52 3.89 -16.97
CA ILE A 11 -2.12 3.36 -15.75
C ILE A 11 -2.58 1.92 -15.98
N LEU A 12 -2.11 1.01 -15.13
CA LEU A 12 -2.57 -0.38 -15.05
C LEU A 12 -3.43 -0.57 -13.79
N PRO A 13 -4.77 -0.49 -13.88
CA PRO A 13 -5.63 -0.57 -12.71
C PRO A 13 -5.77 -2.02 -12.22
N VAL A 14 -5.43 -2.27 -10.95
CA VAL A 14 -5.59 -3.58 -10.30
C VAL A 14 -6.41 -3.40 -9.02
N ARG A 15 -7.63 -3.95 -9.01
CA ARG A 15 -8.57 -3.80 -7.89
C ARG A 15 -8.36 -4.92 -6.87
N VAL A 16 -7.78 -4.56 -5.73
CA VAL A 16 -7.48 -5.50 -4.61
C VAL A 16 -8.29 -5.24 -3.35
N ILE A 17 -8.90 -4.06 -3.24
CA ILE A 17 -9.80 -3.68 -2.15
C ILE A 17 -11.19 -3.36 -2.69
N LEU A 18 -12.20 -3.59 -1.84
CA LEU A 18 -13.60 -3.31 -2.15
C LEU A 18 -14.08 -2.07 -1.39
N GLU A 19 -14.91 -1.28 -2.07
CA GLU A 19 -15.54 -0.08 -1.51
C GLU A 19 -16.42 -0.39 -0.30
N SER A 20 -16.59 0.58 0.61
CA SER A 20 -17.37 0.38 1.85
C SER A 20 -18.82 -0.01 1.62
N LYS A 21 -19.38 0.37 0.47
CA LYS A 21 -20.75 0.05 0.08
C LYS A 21 -20.84 -1.17 -0.86
N ASP A 22 -19.71 -1.80 -1.21
CA ASP A 22 -19.72 -2.96 -2.09
C ASP A 22 -20.33 -4.18 -1.35
N PRO A 23 -21.43 -4.77 -1.85
CA PRO A 23 -22.10 -5.88 -1.19
C PRO A 23 -21.21 -7.12 -1.07
N ALA A 24 -20.20 -7.27 -1.93
CA ALA A 24 -19.23 -8.35 -1.85
C ALA A 24 -18.15 -8.12 -0.78
N ARG A 25 -18.03 -6.92 -0.20
CA ARG A 25 -16.99 -6.59 0.79
C ARG A 25 -17.05 -7.47 2.04
N ALA A 26 -18.25 -7.75 2.54
CA ALA A 26 -18.42 -8.61 3.72
C ALA A 26 -17.93 -10.05 3.46
N LYS A 27 -18.14 -10.56 2.24
CA LYS A 27 -17.66 -11.88 1.82
C LYS A 27 -16.15 -11.88 1.59
N ALA A 28 -15.63 -10.88 0.89
CA ALA A 28 -14.21 -10.74 0.59
C ALA A 28 -13.34 -10.61 1.85
N ARG A 29 -13.85 -9.95 2.90
CA ARG A 29 -13.14 -9.88 4.21
C ARG A 29 -13.13 -11.21 4.97
N LYS A 30 -14.01 -12.16 4.62
CA LYS A 30 -14.10 -13.49 5.25
C LYS A 30 -13.30 -14.55 4.50
N SER A 31 -13.16 -14.43 3.18
CA SER A 31 -12.18 -15.20 2.41
C SER A 31 -10.79 -14.65 2.74
N ARG A 32 -9.90 -15.49 3.31
CA ARG A 32 -8.52 -15.10 3.64
C ARG A 32 -7.90 -14.28 2.50
N GLY A 33 -7.44 -13.08 2.83
CA GLY A 33 -7.20 -11.99 1.88
C GLY A 33 -5.95 -12.17 1.04
N THR A 34 -6.02 -12.97 -0.02
CA THR A 34 -4.92 -13.09 -1.00
C THR A 34 -4.94 -11.99 -2.06
N ALA A 35 -6.03 -11.22 -2.16
CA ALA A 35 -6.24 -10.27 -3.26
C ALA A 35 -5.10 -9.25 -3.41
N LEU A 36 -4.52 -8.77 -2.31
CA LEU A 36 -3.38 -7.85 -2.36
C LEU A 36 -2.13 -8.55 -2.93
N ALA A 37 -1.77 -9.71 -2.39
CA ALA A 37 -0.64 -10.50 -2.85
C ALA A 37 -0.79 -10.92 -4.33
N ASP A 38 -1.98 -11.40 -4.72
CA ASP A 38 -2.29 -11.78 -6.09
C ASP A 38 -2.23 -10.58 -7.04
N GLY A 39 -2.75 -9.42 -6.60
CA GLY A 39 -2.71 -8.18 -7.38
C GLY A 39 -1.30 -7.65 -7.60
N ILE A 40 -0.43 -7.71 -6.58
CA ILE A 40 0.99 -7.34 -6.69
C ILE A 40 1.69 -8.24 -7.71
N ARG A 41 1.52 -9.57 -7.60
CA ARG A 41 2.11 -10.53 -8.55
C ARG A 41 1.61 -10.29 -9.96
N TRP A 42 0.30 -10.12 -10.12
CA TRP A 42 -0.32 -9.87 -11.42
C TRP A 42 0.21 -8.58 -12.04
N ALA A 43 0.34 -7.48 -11.29
CA ALA A 43 0.90 -6.24 -11.80
C ALA A 43 2.36 -6.42 -12.28
N ALA A 44 3.19 -7.09 -11.47
CA ALA A 44 4.58 -7.39 -11.83
C ALA A 44 4.71 -8.34 -13.04
N ASP A 45 3.74 -9.22 -13.26
CA ASP A 45 3.68 -10.11 -14.43
C ASP A 45 3.17 -9.40 -15.69
N ASN A 46 2.39 -8.33 -15.54
CA ASN A 46 1.71 -7.63 -16.64
C ASN A 46 2.35 -6.28 -16.98
N GLY A 47 3.65 -6.14 -16.72
CA GLY A 47 4.46 -5.02 -17.21
C GLY A 47 4.30 -3.72 -16.42
N ALA A 48 3.94 -3.80 -15.13
CA ALA A 48 4.06 -2.63 -14.27
C ALA A 48 5.54 -2.30 -14.03
N ASP A 49 5.95 -1.07 -14.34
CA ASP A 49 7.28 -0.56 -14.02
C ASP A 49 7.38 -0.08 -12.56
N VAL A 50 6.25 0.31 -11.95
CA VAL A 50 6.13 0.75 -10.55
C VAL A 50 4.76 0.32 -10.03
N ILE A 51 4.69 -0.15 -8.78
CA ILE A 51 3.42 -0.48 -8.11
C ILE A 51 3.16 0.52 -6.99
N ASN A 52 2.02 1.21 -7.05
CA ASN A 52 1.55 2.12 -5.99
C ASN A 52 0.41 1.47 -5.18
N LEU A 53 0.60 1.41 -3.86
CA LEU A 53 -0.33 0.84 -2.89
C LEU A 53 -0.75 1.90 -1.88
N SER A 54 -1.70 2.76 -2.26
CA SER A 54 -2.34 3.73 -1.35
C SER A 54 -3.38 3.03 -0.47
N LEU A 55 -2.94 2.02 0.27
CA LEU A 55 -3.71 1.17 1.14
C LEU A 55 -2.80 0.65 2.27
N GLY A 56 -3.41 0.15 3.33
CA GLY A 56 -2.70 -0.59 4.36
C GLY A 56 -3.62 -1.02 5.49
N ASP A 57 -3.16 -1.98 6.29
CA ASP A 57 -3.78 -2.33 7.57
C ASP A 57 -2.95 -1.75 8.72
N ASP A 58 -3.51 -0.77 9.42
CA ASP A 58 -2.98 -0.16 10.65
C ASP A 58 -3.87 -0.45 11.87
N SER A 59 -4.71 -1.48 11.76
CA SER A 59 -5.60 -1.92 12.84
C SER A 59 -4.84 -2.60 13.98
N LYS A 60 -5.54 -2.89 15.08
CA LYS A 60 -4.96 -3.65 16.21
C LYS A 60 -4.52 -5.07 15.83
N SER A 61 -5.08 -5.61 14.74
CA SER A 61 -4.76 -6.93 14.21
C SER A 61 -3.76 -6.88 13.05
N ALA A 62 -3.22 -5.71 12.71
CA ALA A 62 -2.19 -5.59 11.68
C ALA A 62 -0.96 -6.43 12.06
N HIS A 63 -0.54 -7.29 11.15
CA HIS A 63 0.59 -8.20 11.32
C HIS A 63 1.20 -8.50 9.95
N PRO A 64 2.47 -8.90 9.88
CA PRO A 64 3.05 -9.35 8.62
C PRO A 64 2.33 -10.64 8.16
N ASP A 65 1.76 -10.58 6.96
CA ASP A 65 1.26 -11.74 6.23
C ASP A 65 2.37 -12.31 5.31
N PRO A 66 2.67 -13.62 5.37
CA PRO A 66 3.71 -14.23 4.52
C PRO A 66 3.40 -14.20 3.01
N GLY A 67 2.12 -14.19 2.63
CA GLY A 67 1.71 -14.14 1.23
C GLY A 67 1.94 -12.75 0.63
N GLU A 68 1.62 -11.69 1.39
CA GLU A 68 1.94 -10.32 1.03
C GLU A 68 3.46 -10.10 0.95
N ASP A 69 4.23 -10.54 1.95
CA ASP A 69 5.70 -10.43 1.92
C ASP A 69 6.27 -11.12 0.68
N ALA A 70 5.88 -12.38 0.43
CA ALA A 70 6.34 -13.12 -0.74
C ALA A 70 5.95 -12.44 -2.07
N ALA A 71 4.83 -11.73 -2.13
CA ALA A 71 4.43 -10.96 -3.32
C ALA A 71 5.27 -9.69 -3.49
N ILE A 72 5.56 -8.97 -2.40
CA ILE A 72 6.47 -7.83 -2.40
C ILE A 72 7.87 -8.26 -2.87
N GLN A 73 8.45 -9.28 -2.26
CA GLN A 73 9.78 -9.78 -2.66
C GLN A 73 9.78 -10.26 -4.12
N TYR A 74 8.68 -10.83 -4.60
CA TYR A 74 8.53 -11.19 -6.02
C TYR A 74 8.58 -9.98 -6.95
N ALA A 75 7.81 -8.92 -6.67
CA ALA A 75 7.84 -7.70 -7.47
C ALA A 75 9.23 -7.05 -7.47
N LEU A 76 9.87 -6.96 -6.30
CA LEU A 76 11.23 -6.43 -6.15
C LEU A 76 12.26 -7.27 -6.92
N SER A 77 12.14 -8.60 -6.91
CA SER A 77 13.03 -9.49 -7.68
C SER A 77 12.91 -9.31 -9.20
N LYS A 78 11.79 -8.76 -9.67
CA LYS A 78 11.56 -8.38 -11.07
C LYS A 78 12.03 -6.96 -11.40
N GLY A 79 12.62 -6.25 -10.43
CA GLY A 79 13.01 -4.85 -10.59
C GLY A 79 11.83 -3.88 -10.55
N VAL A 80 10.66 -4.31 -10.06
CA VAL A 80 9.46 -3.47 -9.94
C VAL A 80 9.41 -2.89 -8.52
N PRO A 81 9.78 -1.62 -8.31
CA PRO A 81 9.65 -0.98 -7.00
C PRO A 81 8.19 -0.91 -6.56
N VAL A 82 7.99 -1.11 -5.26
CA VAL A 82 6.69 -0.99 -4.62
C VAL A 82 6.69 0.23 -3.69
N VAL A 83 5.71 1.10 -3.88
CA VAL A 83 5.49 2.31 -3.08
C VAL A 83 4.20 2.12 -2.29
N ALA A 84 4.23 2.33 -0.97
CA ALA A 84 3.06 2.18 -0.12
C ALA A 84 2.91 3.34 0.87
N SER A 85 1.66 3.70 1.21
CA SER A 85 1.40 4.72 2.22
C SER A 85 1.84 4.26 3.61
N ALA A 86 2.51 5.12 4.39
CA ALA A 86 2.96 4.81 5.75
C ALA A 86 1.82 4.43 6.71
N GLY A 87 0.61 4.91 6.41
CA GLY A 87 -0.62 4.70 7.18
C GLY A 87 -1.24 6.02 7.64
N ASN A 88 -2.52 5.97 8.04
CA ASN A 88 -3.29 7.13 8.52
C ASN A 88 -3.66 7.01 10.00
N GLY A 89 -2.89 6.19 10.72
CA GLY A 89 -3.13 5.79 12.10
C GLY A 89 -2.35 6.60 13.13
N GLY A 90 -1.64 7.67 12.74
CA GLY A 90 -0.73 8.45 13.60
C GLY A 90 -1.38 8.90 14.91
N GLU A 91 -2.58 9.49 14.85
CA GLU A 91 -3.34 9.89 16.04
C GLU A 91 -4.11 8.74 16.70
N LYS A 92 -4.11 7.54 16.10
CA LYS A 92 -4.90 6.38 16.51
C LYS A 92 -4.04 5.26 17.11
N GLY A 93 -2.99 5.63 17.83
CA GLY A 93 -2.01 4.71 18.42
C GLY A 93 -0.85 4.38 17.49
N ASP A 94 -0.78 5.05 16.35
CA ASP A 94 0.38 5.12 15.47
C ASP A 94 0.90 3.74 15.07
N ARG A 95 0.03 2.77 14.73
CA ARG A 95 0.45 1.36 14.58
C ARG A 95 1.32 1.14 13.34
N ILE A 96 2.12 0.07 13.37
CA ILE A 96 2.79 -0.45 12.18
C ILE A 96 1.72 -0.76 11.12
N SER A 97 1.97 -0.34 9.88
CA SER A 97 1.10 -0.55 8.74
C SER A 97 1.78 -1.42 7.70
N TYR A 98 1.08 -2.46 7.27
CA TYR A 98 1.47 -3.30 6.12
C TYR A 98 0.60 -2.92 4.92
N PRO A 99 1.17 -2.83 3.69
CA PRO A 99 2.48 -3.36 3.29
C PRO A 99 3.68 -2.41 3.48
N ALA A 100 3.50 -1.18 3.96
CA ALA A 100 4.59 -0.20 4.06
C ALA A 100 5.78 -0.64 4.94
N ALA A 101 5.53 -1.49 5.93
CA ALA A 101 6.57 -2.02 6.81
C ALA A 101 7.36 -3.22 6.23
N TYR A 102 7.02 -3.73 5.04
CA TYR A 102 7.78 -4.83 4.43
C TYR A 102 9.16 -4.37 3.93
N PRO A 103 10.21 -5.19 4.09
CA PRO A 103 11.54 -4.87 3.58
C PRO A 103 11.54 -4.58 2.08
N GLY A 104 12.17 -3.47 1.68
CA GLY A 104 12.31 -3.04 0.29
C GLY A 104 11.16 -2.21 -0.26
N VAL A 105 10.06 -2.04 0.49
CA VAL A 105 8.97 -1.12 0.13
C VAL A 105 9.39 0.32 0.40
N ILE A 106 9.08 1.22 -0.53
CA ILE A 106 9.20 2.66 -0.34
C ILE A 106 7.96 3.14 0.42
N ALA A 107 8.08 3.33 1.73
CA ALA A 107 7.02 3.88 2.55
C ALA A 107 6.93 5.40 2.40
N VAL A 108 5.73 5.92 2.18
CA VAL A 108 5.48 7.36 1.95
C VAL A 108 4.59 7.92 3.05
N ALA A 109 5.14 8.88 3.80
CA ALA A 109 4.41 9.65 4.81
C ALA A 109 3.77 10.91 4.21
N ALA A 110 2.82 11.51 4.92
CA ALA A 110 2.12 12.71 4.48
C ALA A 110 2.64 13.98 5.18
N VAL A 111 2.77 15.06 4.41
CA VAL A 111 3.06 16.41 4.88
C VAL A 111 2.00 17.40 4.40
N ASP A 112 1.86 18.52 5.10
CA ASP A 112 1.06 19.66 4.66
C ASP A 112 1.81 20.56 3.67
N GLU A 113 1.18 21.66 3.26
CA GLU A 113 1.72 22.64 2.31
C GLU A 113 2.98 23.37 2.80
N TYR A 114 3.27 23.32 4.11
CA TYR A 114 4.48 23.89 4.71
C TYR A 114 5.59 22.84 4.89
N GLY A 115 5.37 21.61 4.43
CA GLY A 115 6.28 20.49 4.67
C GLY A 115 6.21 19.93 6.09
N THR A 116 5.20 20.32 6.88
CA THR A 116 5.02 19.81 8.24
C THR A 116 4.39 18.43 8.19
N HIS A 117 4.95 17.46 8.91
CA HIS A 117 4.38 16.11 9.00
C HIS A 117 2.92 16.15 9.48
N ALA A 118 2.01 15.64 8.65
CA ALA A 118 0.58 15.62 8.94
C ALA A 118 0.27 14.76 10.18
N SER A 119 -0.59 15.23 11.08
CA SER A 119 -0.80 14.55 12.37
C SER A 119 -1.31 13.11 12.22
N PHE A 120 -2.14 12.84 11.21
CA PHE A 120 -2.69 11.52 10.93
C PHE A 120 -1.67 10.54 10.34
N SER A 121 -0.56 11.01 9.76
CA SER A 121 0.41 10.14 9.09
C SER A 121 1.12 9.27 10.14
N THR A 122 1.27 7.98 9.85
CA THR A 122 1.96 7.05 10.77
C THR A 122 3.46 7.37 10.85
N ARG A 123 4.01 7.36 12.08
CA ARG A 123 5.43 7.64 12.43
C ARG A 123 6.10 6.39 12.98
N ARG A 124 6.58 5.52 12.10
CA ARG A 124 7.23 4.26 12.48
C ARG A 124 8.63 4.14 11.89
N TRP A 125 9.40 3.17 12.36
CA TRP A 125 10.80 2.99 11.96
C TRP A 125 11.00 2.83 10.44
N TYR A 126 9.97 2.43 9.70
CA TYR A 126 9.98 2.29 8.24
C TYR A 126 9.57 3.57 7.48
N ALA A 127 9.12 4.62 8.18
CA ALA A 127 8.67 5.89 7.58
C ALA A 127 9.12 7.09 8.43
N THR A 128 9.99 7.93 7.87
CA THR A 128 10.49 9.15 8.52
C THR A 128 10.19 10.37 7.66
N VAL A 129 9.86 11.50 8.28
CA VAL A 129 9.74 12.82 7.66
C VAL A 129 10.50 13.82 8.53
#